data_AF-A0ABD4S8L8-F1
#
_entry.id   AF-A0ABD4S8L8-F1
#
_cell.length_a   1.000
_cell.length_b   1.000
_cell.length_c   1.000
_cell.angle_alpha   90.00
_cell.angle_beta   90.00
_cell.angle_gamma   90.00
#
_symmetry.space_group_name_H-M   'P 1'
#
loop_
_entity.id
_entity.type
_entity.pdbx_description
1 polymer ?
#
loop_
_entity_poly.entity_id
_entity_poly.type
_entity_poly.pdbx_seq_one_letter_code
_entity_poly.pdbx_strand_id
1 'polypeptide(L)' 'KKKKNQDVKAYFPKNNKTDWTIERHRVKIPTLGWVRLKEFGYIPINSIVKSGTVSQKSNRYYVSILVEED' A
#
# COMPACT_ATOMS: atom_id res chain seq x y z
N LYS A 1 -10.84 26.72 4.63
CA LYS A 1 -9.52 27.08 4.03
C LYS A 1 -8.93 25.82 3.39
N LYS A 2 -8.95 25.68 2.06
CA LYS A 2 -8.41 24.48 1.37
C LYS A 2 -6.87 24.57 1.39
N LYS A 3 -6.18 23.61 2.01
CA LYS A 3 -4.70 23.61 2.03
C LYS A 3 -4.18 23.41 0.60
N LYS A 4 -3.37 24.37 0.12
CA LYS A 4 -2.93 24.49 -1.27
C LYS A 4 -2.07 23.31 -1.75
N ASN A 5 -1.40 22.62 -0.83
CA ASN A 5 -0.66 21.37 -1.06
C ASN A 5 -0.96 20.39 0.08
N GLN A 6 -1.78 19.36 -0.18
CA GLN A 6 -1.90 18.18 0.68
C GLN A 6 -1.15 17.03 0.00
N ASP A 7 0.16 16.99 0.16
CA ASP A 7 0.97 15.80 -0.13
C ASP A 7 0.93 14.90 1.12
N VAL A 8 -0.16 14.15 1.29
CA VAL A 8 -0.32 13.24 2.41
C VAL A 8 0.37 11.94 2.05
N LYS A 9 1.43 11.59 2.79
CA LYS A 9 2.12 10.31 2.72
C LYS A 9 2.08 9.64 4.08
N ALA A 10 1.70 8.37 4.11
CA ALA A 10 1.71 7.53 5.29
C ALA A 10 2.61 6.34 5.03
N TYR A 11 3.61 6.16 5.89
CA TYR A 11 4.53 5.04 5.86
C TYR A 11 4.07 3.99 6.87
N PHE A 12 4.03 2.73 6.44
CA PHE A 12 3.55 1.60 7.24
C PHE A 12 4.63 0.50 7.21
N PRO A 13 5.48 0.43 8.25
CA PRO A 13 6.44 -0.65 8.37
C PRO A 13 5.71 -1.98 8.60
N LYS A 14 6.29 -3.09 8.13
CA LYS A 14 5.80 -4.43 8.49
C LYS A 14 6.44 -4.82 9.81
N ASN A 15 5.69 -4.67 10.91
CA ASN A 15 6.17 -5.06 12.24
C ASN A 15 5.78 -6.50 12.59
N ASN A 16 4.69 -7.01 12.00
CA ASN A 16 4.17 -8.35 12.25
C ASN A 16 3.91 -9.12 10.95
N LYS A 17 3.89 -10.45 11.05
CA LYS A 17 3.63 -11.35 9.90
C LYS A 17 2.32 -11.05 9.16
N THR A 18 1.32 -10.49 9.85
CA THR A 18 -0.04 -10.29 9.33
C THR A 18 -0.35 -8.87 8.86
N ASP A 19 0.60 -7.95 8.96
CA ASP A 19 0.36 -6.52 8.71
C ASP A 19 0.08 -6.24 7.23
N TRP A 20 0.81 -6.92 6.35
CA TRP A 20 0.70 -6.79 4.91
C TRP A 20 0.39 -8.14 4.28
N THR A 21 -0.86 -8.30 3.86
CA THR A 21 -1.33 -9.49 3.13
C THR A 21 -1.74 -9.06 1.73
N ILE A 22 -1.13 -9.67 0.71
CA ILE A 22 -1.46 -9.42 -0.69
C ILE A 22 -2.30 -10.60 -1.17
N GLU A 23 -3.42 -10.29 -1.79
CA GLU A 23 -4.20 -11.26 -2.53
C GLU A 23 -4.52 -10.71 -3.92
N ARG A 24 -5.13 -11.56 -4.76
CA ARG A 24 -5.55 -11.15 -6.10
C ARG A 24 -6.54 -9.98 -5.99
N HIS A 25 -6.18 -8.83 -6.58
CA HIS A 25 -6.95 -7.57 -6.61
C HIS A 25 -7.16 -6.85 -5.28
N ARG A 26 -6.55 -7.30 -4.17
CA ARG A 26 -6.70 -6.61 -2.87
C ARG A 26 -5.45 -6.71 -2.03
N VAL A 27 -5.22 -5.67 -1.24
CA VAL A 27 -4.12 -5.60 -0.27
C VAL A 27 -4.68 -5.24 1.09
N LYS A 28 -4.20 -5.92 2.12
CA LYS A 28 -4.47 -5.57 3.51
C LYS A 28 -3.42 -4.55 3.95
N ILE A 29 -3.85 -3.33 4.21
CA ILE A 29 -3.01 -2.25 4.75
C ILE A 29 -3.25 -2.18 6.26
N PRO A 30 -2.19 -2.02 7.08
CA PRO A 30 -2.36 -1.73 8.50
C PRO A 30 -3.29 -0.53 8.70
N THR A 31 -4.18 -0.58 9.68
CA THR A 31 -5.20 0.44 10.00
C THR A 31 -6.35 0.63 8.99
N LEU A 32 -6.13 0.49 7.68
CA LEU A 32 -7.17 0.67 6.66
C LEU A 32 -7.89 -0.64 6.30
N GLY A 33 -7.30 -1.79 6.58
CA GLY A 33 -7.87 -3.09 6.25
C GLY A 33 -7.73 -3.43 4.77
N TRP A 34 -8.75 -4.09 4.19
CA TRP A 34 -8.72 -4.54 2.80
C TRP A 34 -8.98 -3.39 1.83
N VAL A 35 -8.00 -3.11 0.98
CA VAL A 35 -8.08 -2.12 -0.10
C VAL A 35 -8.07 -2.84 -1.43
N ARG A 36 -9.05 -2.54 -2.28
CA ARG A 36 -9.13 -3.07 -3.64
C ARG A 36 -8.18 -2.29 -4.57
N LEU A 37 -7.38 -3.02 -5.33
CA LEU A 37 -6.48 -2.46 -6.34
C LEU A 37 -7.19 -2.39 -7.69
N LYS A 38 -6.92 -1.32 -8.45
CA LYS A 38 -7.48 -1.15 -9.80
C LYS A 38 -6.74 -1.96 -10.85
N GLU A 39 -5.42 -2.05 -10.72
CA GLU A 39 -4.56 -2.66 -11.72
C GLU A 39 -4.28 -4.13 -11.41
N PHE A 40 -4.09 -4.92 -12.46
CA PHE A 40 -3.80 -6.34 -12.39
C PHE A 40 -2.30 -6.58 -12.62
N GLY A 41 -1.69 -7.47 -11.83
CA GLY A 41 -0.36 -8.02 -12.11
C GLY A 41 0.85 -7.25 -11.59
N TYR A 42 0.70 -6.03 -11.06
CA TYR A 42 1.85 -5.23 -10.61
C TYR A 42 2.46 -5.67 -9.27
N ILE A 43 1.70 -6.39 -8.45
CA ILE A 43 2.17 -6.81 -7.12
C ILE A 43 2.37 -8.32 -7.13
N PRO A 44 3.58 -8.81 -6.85
CA PRO A 44 3.85 -10.23 -6.80
C PRO A 44 3.13 -10.85 -5.60
N ILE A 45 2.35 -11.91 -5.84
CA ILE A 45 1.51 -12.55 -4.83
C ILE A 45 2.34 -13.41 -3.85
N ASN A 46 3.49 -13.91 -4.31
CA ASN A 46 4.31 -14.88 -3.57
C ASN A 46 5.60 -14.28 -2.97
N SER A 47 5.70 -12.96 -2.86
CA SER A 47 6.93 -12.31 -2.40
C SER A 47 6.78 -11.69 -1.01
N ILE A 48 7.91 -11.58 -0.30
CA ILE A 48 7.93 -11.06 1.08
C ILE A 48 7.88 -9.54 1.03
N VAL A 49 6.74 -8.95 1.44
CA VAL A 49 6.64 -7.50 1.66
C VAL A 49 7.54 -7.09 2.82
N LYS A 50 8.33 -6.02 2.68
CA LYS A 50 9.09 -5.37 3.77
C LYS A 50 8.35 -4.17 4.35
N SER A 51 7.76 -3.34 3.50
CA SER A 51 7.03 -2.14 3.93
C SER A 51 6.09 -1.67 2.83
N GLY A 52 5.19 -0.75 3.18
CA GLY A 52 4.37 -0.07 2.19
C GLY A 52 4.12 1.39 2.54
N THR A 53 3.86 2.18 1.51
CA THR A 53 3.57 3.61 1.62
C THR A 53 2.25 3.90 0.93
N VAL A 54 1.39 4.66 1.58
CA VAL A 54 0.18 5.21 0.97
C VAL A 54 0.38 6.69 0.73
N SER A 55 0.14 7.17 -0.48
CA SER A 55 0.25 8.58 -0.83
C SER A 55 -1.02 9.08 -1.52
N GLN A 56 -1.34 10.36 -1.33
CA GLN A 56 -2.46 11.02 -2.01
C GLN A 56 -1.93 12.05 -3.00
N LYS A 57 -2.24 11.89 -4.28
CA LYS A 57 -1.87 12.84 -5.34
C LYS A 57 -3.06 13.11 -6.24
N SER A 58 -3.38 14.39 -6.48
CA SER A 58 -4.50 14.81 -7.34
C SER A 58 -5.81 14.09 -7.01
N ASN A 59 -6.16 14.05 -5.72
CA ASN A 59 -7.35 13.37 -5.19
C ASN A 59 -7.43 11.85 -5.46
N ARG A 60 -6.31 11.22 -5.80
CA ARG A 60 -6.19 9.77 -5.98
C ARG A 60 -5.22 9.21 -4.94
N TYR A 61 -5.56 8.04 -4.39
CA TYR A 61 -4.70 7.31 -3.47
C TYR A 61 -3.86 6.30 -4.24
N TYR A 62 -2.57 6.26 -3.93
CA TYR A 62 -1.59 5.35 -4.50
C TYR A 62 -0.95 4.56 -3.38
N VAL A 63 -0.77 3.26 -3.60
CA VAL A 63 -0.11 2.35 -2.66
C VAL A 63 1.16 1.85 -3.32
N SER A 64 2.29 2.05 -2.66
CA SER A 64 3.60 1.53 -3.05
C SER A 64 4.00 0.46 -2.06
N ILE A 65 4.42 -0.71 -2.55
CA ILE A 65 4.80 -1.85 -1.73
C ILE A 65 6.24 -2.19 -2.03
N LEU A 66 7.07 -2.22 -0.99
CA LEU A 66 8.46 -2.66 -1.08
C LEU A 66 8.52 -4.14 -0.79
N VAL A 67 9.07 -4.88 -1.74
CA VAL A 67 9.13 -6.34 -1.74
C VAL A 67 10.59 -6.79 -1.74
N GLU A 68 10.88 -7.86 -1.03
CA GLU A 68 12.14 -8.60 -1.12
C GLU A 68 12.01 -9.64 -2.24
N GLU A 69 12.91 -9.57 -3.21
CA GLU A 69 13.13 -10.62 -4.20
C GLU A 69 14.31 -11.48 -3.73
N ASP A 70 14.12 -12.80 -3.72
CA ASP A 70 15.17 -13.80 -3.46
C ASP A 70 15.97 -14.10 -4.74
#